data_AF-A0A843XT25-F1
#
_entry.id   AF-A0A843XT25-F1
#
_cell.length_a   1.000
_cell.length_b   1.000
_cell.length_c   1.000
_cell.angle_alpha   90.00
_cell.angle_beta   90.00
_cell.angle_gamma   90.00
#
_symmetry.space_group_name_H-M   'P 1'
#
loop_
_entity.id
_entity.type
_entity.pdbx_description
1 polymer ?
#
loop_
_entity_poly.entity_id
_entity_poly.type
_entity_poly.pdbx_seq_one_letter_code
_entity_poly.pdbx_strand_id
1 'polypeptide(L)'
;MQRPLCVAVLVLLLVFLLGANWIRSGPDASTGDITGDNRPVLRQTLAWIEHYTVLLLGVLVGSLEQPPTHGSGGPRTRGTDGEPRHGSPLAANLSICYPSLSDGDRPVYCCPPRPDGAQTVVDFEYPANTDSFPLRIRRPAHLVDDVYIAKYERAVAIMKSLPSDHPHNFFRQANNHCLYCTGSYNQVNSTALFKIHRSWLFFPWHRAFLYFHERILGRLIGDNAFALSYWNWDAPEGMVMPGLYTTGALNHTERDESHLPPQISDLNYECCVPVQEPAEEQVATNLAFMYHQMVSGAKKPELFLGCKLRSGTAGACDGPGTVESAPHNTVHTWVGSERNPEREDMGAFYSAARDPLFFAHHANIDRLWQVWKELMGLQDQPDFDDPDWLETSFTFYDENLQLVRIKVRDCLDPTKLGYTYEETALRWLDARPKPAVPPEVARGILMKRNDGDTSRLTRTHVESVYATLEAFDPAGRALDATITAKVRRPDRSLLQQTLGEGRADGSEEEEVLVVYGIQVEGDKYAKFDVFVNLVANEETAGPRSREFAGTFVNVPRGARRTEAKQEGDAGAGAPPKVTLKLGISELLQDLEAGEDDSVWVSLVPRGGSGARITVDGIRIEYMR
;
A
#
# COMPACT_ATOMS: atom_id res chain seq x y z
N MET A 1 -52.17 20.77 -16.23
CA MET A 1 -51.37 19.66 -15.67
C MET A 1 -51.91 19.20 -14.31
N GLN A 2 -53.14 18.68 -14.23
CA GLN A 2 -53.76 18.25 -12.95
C GLN A 2 -54.48 16.89 -13.00
N ARG A 3 -54.39 16.15 -14.11
CA ARG A 3 -55.02 14.82 -14.25
C ARG A 3 -54.13 13.60 -13.89
N PRO A 4 -52.78 13.62 -13.95
CA PRO A 4 -51.99 12.43 -13.58
C PRO A 4 -51.75 12.29 -12.07
N LEU A 5 -51.80 13.39 -11.29
CA LEU A 5 -51.59 13.34 -9.84
C LEU A 5 -52.75 12.67 -9.09
N CYS A 6 -53.99 12.86 -9.54
CA CYS A 6 -55.17 12.25 -8.91
C CYS A 6 -55.20 10.71 -9.05
N VAL A 7 -54.63 10.16 -10.12
CA VAL A 7 -54.60 8.70 -10.35
C VAL A 7 -53.56 8.02 -9.45
N ALA A 8 -52.38 8.63 -9.30
CA ALA A 8 -51.32 8.11 -8.43
C ALA A 8 -51.75 8.09 -6.95
N VAL A 9 -52.45 9.13 -6.48
CA VAL A 9 -52.97 9.20 -5.10
C VAL A 9 -54.08 8.18 -4.85
N LEU A 10 -54.96 7.93 -5.84
CA LEU A 10 -56.02 6.92 -5.72
C LEU A 10 -55.46 5.49 -5.64
N VAL A 11 -54.39 5.18 -6.37
CA VAL A 11 -53.74 3.86 -6.37
C VAL A 11 -53.04 3.60 -5.04
N LEU A 12 -52.35 4.60 -4.48
CA LEU A 12 -51.71 4.50 -3.16
C LEU A 12 -52.72 4.29 -2.03
N LEU A 13 -53.88 4.97 -2.07
CA LEU A 13 -54.96 4.79 -1.10
C LEU A 13 -55.59 3.38 -1.17
N LEU A 14 -55.71 2.81 -2.37
CA LEU A 14 -56.23 1.45 -2.58
C LEU A 14 -55.27 0.38 -2.05
N VAL A 15 -53.96 0.56 -2.23
CA VAL A 15 -52.93 -0.34 -1.69
C VAL A 15 -52.93 -0.30 -0.15
N PHE A 16 -53.07 0.89 0.44
CA PHE A 16 -53.13 1.04 1.91
C PHE A 16 -54.39 0.42 2.53
N LEU A 17 -55.55 0.59 1.88
CA LEU A 17 -56.82 0.03 2.37
C LEU A 17 -56.88 -1.50 2.27
N LEU A 18 -56.26 -2.08 1.23
CA LEU A 18 -56.17 -3.54 1.08
C LEU A 18 -55.18 -4.17 2.07
N GLY A 19 -54.07 -3.49 2.38
CA GLY A 19 -53.12 -3.92 3.41
C GLY A 19 -53.68 -3.86 4.83
N ALA A 20 -54.46 -2.82 5.16
CA ALA A 20 -55.02 -2.63 6.50
C ALA A 20 -56.15 -3.62 6.85
N ASN A 21 -56.89 -4.13 5.86
CA ASN A 21 -57.98 -5.09 6.07
C ASN A 21 -57.49 -6.53 6.31
N TRP A 22 -56.28 -6.86 5.89
CA TRP A 22 -55.67 -8.18 6.10
C TRP A 22 -55.08 -8.33 7.51
N ILE A 23 -54.60 -7.24 8.12
CA ILE A 23 -54.03 -7.22 9.48
C ILE A 23 -55.13 -7.36 10.56
N ARG A 24 -56.39 -7.06 10.25
CA ARG A 24 -57.52 -7.11 11.21
C ARG A 24 -58.28 -8.45 11.27
N SER A 25 -57.90 -9.46 10.51
CA SER A 25 -58.67 -10.72 10.40
C SER A 25 -57.85 -12.01 10.65
N GLY A 26 -56.75 -11.94 11.40
CA GLY A 26 -56.01 -13.12 11.88
C GLY A 26 -56.59 -13.72 13.18
N PRO A 27 -56.58 -15.04 13.37
CA PRO A 27 -57.35 -15.72 14.43
C PRO A 27 -56.73 -15.62 15.83
N ASP A 28 -57.60 -15.50 16.83
CA ASP A 28 -57.30 -15.58 18.26
C ASP A 28 -56.58 -16.89 18.62
N ALA A 29 -55.48 -16.75 19.37
CA ALA A 29 -54.69 -17.85 19.88
C ALA A 29 -55.37 -18.51 21.09
N SER A 30 -56.11 -19.59 20.86
CA SER A 30 -56.24 -20.64 21.86
C SER A 30 -56.54 -21.99 21.19
N THR A 31 -55.74 -23.00 21.57
CA THR A 31 -55.84 -24.43 21.26
C THR A 31 -55.36 -24.90 19.86
N GLY A 32 -54.33 -25.76 19.88
CA GLY A 32 -54.23 -26.96 19.05
C GLY A 32 -53.92 -26.83 17.56
N ASP A 33 -52.63 -26.99 17.22
CA ASP A 33 -52.15 -27.87 16.14
C ASP A 33 -52.65 -27.63 14.70
N ILE A 34 -51.89 -26.89 13.87
CA ILE A 34 -51.97 -27.00 12.39
C ILE A 34 -50.57 -26.80 11.76
N THR A 35 -50.09 -27.87 11.12
CA THR A 35 -48.96 -27.93 10.19
C THR A 35 -49.29 -27.23 8.86
N GLY A 36 -48.46 -26.28 8.41
CA GLY A 36 -48.53 -25.72 7.04
C GLY A 36 -47.67 -24.47 6.83
N ASP A 37 -46.58 -24.59 6.06
CA ASP A 37 -45.64 -23.50 5.76
C ASP A 37 -46.15 -22.62 4.60
N ASN A 38 -46.62 -21.39 4.89
CA ASN A 38 -47.14 -20.43 3.92
C ASN A 38 -46.10 -19.41 3.39
N ARG A 39 -44.80 -19.68 3.54
CA ARG A 39 -43.70 -18.85 3.01
C ARG A 39 -43.65 -18.66 1.47
N PRO A 40 -44.17 -19.56 0.61
CA PRO A 40 -44.09 -19.37 -0.85
C PRO A 40 -44.94 -18.20 -1.37
N VAL A 41 -46.10 -17.96 -0.77
CA VAL A 41 -47.06 -16.94 -1.24
C VAL A 41 -46.54 -15.53 -0.96
N LEU A 42 -45.92 -15.30 0.20
CA LEU A 42 -45.35 -14.01 0.58
C LEU A 42 -44.18 -13.58 -0.32
N ARG A 43 -43.35 -14.53 -0.76
CA ARG A 43 -42.24 -14.27 -1.70
C ARG A 43 -42.74 -13.92 -3.10
N GLN A 44 -43.81 -14.55 -3.58
CA GLN A 44 -44.40 -14.23 -4.89
C GLN A 44 -45.06 -12.84 -4.91
N THR A 45 -45.69 -12.41 -3.82
CA THR A 45 -46.34 -11.10 -3.76
C THR A 45 -45.32 -9.95 -3.70
N LEU A 46 -44.21 -10.13 -2.98
CA LEU A 46 -43.14 -9.12 -2.90
C LEU A 46 -42.38 -8.95 -4.23
N ALA A 47 -42.09 -10.06 -4.92
CA ALA A 47 -41.47 -10.02 -6.25
C ALA A 47 -42.37 -9.32 -7.29
N TRP A 48 -43.70 -9.43 -7.16
CA TRP A 48 -44.66 -8.74 -8.02
C TRP A 48 -44.66 -7.21 -7.81
N ILE A 49 -44.44 -6.75 -6.58
CA ILE A 49 -44.40 -5.32 -6.24
C ILE A 49 -43.10 -4.67 -6.73
N GLU A 50 -41.95 -5.33 -6.60
CA GLU A 50 -40.66 -4.81 -7.10
C GLU A 50 -40.66 -4.69 -8.64
N HIS A 51 -41.17 -5.69 -9.36
CA HIS A 51 -41.13 -5.71 -10.82
C HIS A 51 -41.97 -4.59 -11.45
N TYR A 52 -43.13 -4.25 -10.87
CA TYR A 52 -43.98 -3.16 -11.38
C TYR A 52 -43.49 -1.76 -10.98
N THR A 53 -42.73 -1.63 -9.90
CA THR A 53 -42.14 -0.35 -9.48
C THR A 53 -41.00 0.09 -10.41
N VAL A 54 -40.19 -0.86 -10.90
CA VAL A 54 -39.10 -0.61 -11.86
C VAL A 54 -39.64 -0.25 -13.26
N LEU A 55 -40.73 -0.90 -13.69
CA LEU A 55 -41.37 -0.63 -14.99
C LEU A 55 -42.03 0.77 -15.04
N LEU A 56 -42.54 1.28 -13.92
CA LEU A 56 -43.12 2.62 -13.84
C LEU A 56 -42.08 3.75 -13.81
N LEU A 57 -40.88 3.49 -13.28
CA LEU A 57 -39.75 4.44 -13.31
C LEU A 57 -39.08 4.51 -14.69
N GLY A 58 -39.00 3.40 -15.42
CA GLY A 58 -38.43 3.36 -16.78
C GLY A 58 -39.22 4.16 -17.82
N VAL A 59 -40.53 4.31 -17.65
CA VAL A 59 -41.40 5.07 -18.56
C VAL A 59 -41.30 6.60 -18.36
N LEU A 60 -40.77 7.07 -17.22
CA LEU A 60 -40.61 8.50 -16.92
C LEU A 60 -39.26 9.08 -17.37
N VAL A 61 -38.25 8.26 -17.65
CA VAL A 61 -36.88 8.72 -18.02
C VAL A 61 -36.63 8.64 -19.54
N GLY A 62 -37.40 7.85 -20.29
CA GLY A 62 -37.22 7.63 -21.73
C GLY A 62 -37.79 8.70 -22.67
N SER A 63 -37.89 9.97 -22.27
CA SER A 63 -38.47 11.03 -23.11
C SER A 63 -37.75 12.37 -22.99
N LEU A 64 -36.42 12.39 -23.01
CA LEU A 64 -35.62 13.58 -23.28
C LEU A 64 -34.26 13.15 -23.85
N GLU A 65 -34.04 13.43 -25.14
CA GLU A 65 -32.76 13.77 -25.82
C GLU A 65 -32.64 13.17 -27.24
N GLN A 66 -32.62 14.07 -28.23
CA GLN A 66 -32.23 13.84 -29.63
C GLN A 66 -30.84 14.45 -29.88
N PRO A 67 -30.01 13.92 -30.80
CA PRO A 67 -28.67 14.45 -31.09
C PRO A 67 -28.70 15.46 -32.24
N PRO A 68 -27.82 16.49 -32.27
CA PRO A 68 -27.56 17.23 -33.49
C PRO A 68 -26.18 16.93 -34.10
N THR A 69 -26.16 17.11 -35.42
CA THR A 69 -25.16 16.76 -36.42
C THR A 69 -24.03 17.77 -36.61
N HIS A 70 -22.96 17.31 -37.28
CA HIS A 70 -21.76 18.02 -37.76
C HIS A 70 -21.92 19.47 -38.27
N GLY A 71 -20.89 20.28 -38.00
CA GLY A 71 -20.57 21.54 -38.70
C GLY A 71 -19.14 22.01 -38.43
N SER A 72 -18.38 22.28 -39.49
CA SER A 72 -16.98 22.71 -39.52
C SER A 72 -16.77 24.21 -39.28
N GLY A 73 -15.70 24.59 -38.55
CA GLY A 73 -15.12 25.95 -38.58
C GLY A 73 -14.40 26.35 -37.28
N GLY A 74 -13.08 26.58 -37.34
CA GLY A 74 -12.35 27.31 -36.28
C GLY A 74 -12.72 28.81 -36.27
N PRO A 75 -12.48 29.56 -35.18
CA PRO A 75 -11.11 29.92 -34.77
C PRO A 75 -10.85 30.07 -33.26
N ARG A 76 -9.56 30.23 -32.94
CA ARG A 76 -8.92 30.58 -31.65
C ARG A 76 -9.75 31.50 -30.72
N THR A 77 -9.81 31.17 -29.43
CA THR A 77 -9.84 32.14 -28.31
C THR A 77 -9.17 31.58 -27.04
N ARG A 78 -8.63 32.52 -26.27
CA ARG A 78 -7.80 32.39 -25.06
C ARG A 78 -8.51 31.71 -23.90
N GLY A 79 -7.70 31.08 -23.05
CA GLY A 79 -8.12 30.44 -21.81
C GLY A 79 -8.67 31.40 -20.76
N THR A 80 -9.49 30.80 -19.89
CA THR A 80 -9.88 31.32 -18.58
C THR A 80 -9.80 30.16 -17.59
N ASP A 81 -9.02 30.42 -16.56
CA ASP A 81 -8.81 29.78 -15.27
C ASP A 81 -9.78 28.66 -14.81
N GLY A 82 -9.19 27.54 -14.38
CA GLY A 82 -9.24 27.25 -12.95
C GLY A 82 -10.04 26.05 -12.42
N GLU A 83 -10.32 25.01 -13.20
CA GLU A 83 -10.57 23.68 -12.62
C GLU A 83 -9.34 22.78 -12.87
N PRO A 84 -8.86 22.01 -11.87
CA PRO A 84 -7.78 21.08 -12.09
C PRO A 84 -8.26 20.05 -13.11
N ARG A 85 -7.62 20.03 -14.29
CA ARG A 85 -7.86 18.98 -15.29
C ARG A 85 -7.64 17.64 -14.61
N HIS A 86 -8.64 16.76 -14.61
CA HIS A 86 -8.45 15.34 -14.29
C HIS A 86 -7.19 14.85 -15.04
N GLY A 87 -6.31 14.15 -14.31
CA GLY A 87 -5.12 13.56 -14.91
C GLY A 87 -5.51 12.59 -16.02
N SER A 88 -4.61 12.33 -16.95
CA SER A 88 -4.77 11.15 -17.79
C SER A 88 -4.34 9.93 -16.97
N PRO A 89 -5.10 8.82 -16.96
CA PRO A 89 -4.70 7.61 -16.26
C PRO A 89 -3.31 7.13 -16.72
N LEU A 90 -2.53 6.57 -15.79
CA LEU A 90 -1.14 6.21 -16.07
C LEU A 90 -1.03 4.90 -16.85
N ALA A 91 -0.05 4.83 -17.73
CA ALA A 91 0.34 3.61 -18.44
C ALA A 91 1.82 3.68 -18.83
N ALA A 92 2.46 2.52 -19.01
CA ALA A 92 3.85 2.42 -19.44
C ALA A 92 3.97 2.69 -20.93
N ASN A 93 4.97 3.46 -21.35
CA ASN A 93 5.34 3.55 -22.75
C ASN A 93 6.17 2.32 -23.15
N LEU A 94 5.48 1.29 -23.67
CA LEU A 94 6.08 0.00 -24.04
C LEU A 94 6.92 0.05 -25.32
N SER A 95 6.87 1.15 -26.07
CA SER A 95 7.58 1.29 -27.35
C SER A 95 9.07 1.57 -27.16
N ILE A 96 9.48 2.04 -25.99
CA ILE A 96 10.86 2.41 -25.69
C ILE A 96 11.19 1.85 -24.30
N CYS A 97 12.35 1.21 -24.20
CA CYS A 97 12.92 0.80 -22.92
C CYS A 97 14.33 1.34 -22.80
N TYR A 98 14.62 1.99 -21.67
CA TYR A 98 15.90 2.64 -21.43
C TYR A 98 16.84 1.74 -20.60
N PRO A 99 18.14 1.68 -20.97
CA PRO A 99 19.13 0.96 -20.18
C PRO A 99 19.43 1.71 -18.88
N SER A 100 19.80 0.94 -17.85
CA SER A 100 20.13 1.44 -16.52
C SER A 100 21.54 0.98 -16.12
N LEU A 101 22.13 1.67 -15.15
CA LEU A 101 23.41 1.37 -14.51
C LEU A 101 23.17 1.26 -13.01
N SER A 102 23.85 0.36 -12.30
CA SER A 102 23.89 0.39 -10.85
C SER A 102 24.64 1.60 -10.31
N ASP A 103 24.61 1.78 -8.99
CA ASP A 103 25.33 2.88 -8.34
C ASP A 103 26.85 2.77 -8.54
N GLY A 104 27.37 1.54 -8.66
CA GLY A 104 28.73 1.24 -9.11
C GLY A 104 28.98 1.36 -10.61
N ASP A 105 28.11 2.03 -11.37
CA ASP A 105 28.17 2.19 -12.84
C ASP A 105 28.16 0.85 -13.63
N ARG A 106 27.63 -0.23 -13.04
CA ARG A 106 27.54 -1.54 -13.70
C ARG A 106 26.27 -1.62 -14.55
N PRO A 107 26.31 -2.18 -15.77
CA PRO A 107 25.10 -2.31 -16.57
C PRO A 107 23.99 -3.13 -15.88
N VAL A 108 22.77 -2.57 -15.84
CA VAL A 108 21.55 -3.22 -15.37
C VAL A 108 20.61 -3.39 -16.57
N TYR A 109 20.50 -4.64 -17.04
CA TYR A 109 19.74 -4.97 -18.26
C TYR A 109 18.37 -5.56 -17.93
N CYS A 110 17.35 -4.72 -17.97
CA CYS A 110 15.97 -5.12 -17.67
C CYS A 110 15.07 -5.12 -18.90
N CYS A 111 15.51 -4.46 -19.97
CA CYS A 111 14.74 -4.33 -21.20
C CYS A 111 14.42 -5.66 -21.87
N PRO A 112 13.26 -5.76 -22.52
CA PRO A 112 12.97 -6.88 -23.38
C PRO A 112 13.82 -6.91 -24.65
N PRO A 113 14.11 -8.12 -25.18
CA PRO A 113 14.92 -8.28 -26.40
C PRO A 113 14.24 -7.63 -27.62
N ARG A 114 12.91 -7.45 -27.57
CA ARG A 114 12.14 -6.63 -28.51
C ARG A 114 11.22 -5.70 -27.73
N PRO A 115 10.95 -4.47 -28.21
CA PRO A 115 9.98 -3.59 -27.55
C PRO A 115 8.62 -4.27 -27.45
N ASP A 116 8.03 -4.27 -26.26
CA ASP A 116 6.71 -4.86 -26.04
C ASP A 116 5.61 -4.10 -26.81
N GLY A 117 5.82 -2.80 -27.09
CA GLY A 117 4.92 -2.00 -27.92
C GLY A 117 4.83 -2.45 -29.38
N ALA A 118 5.71 -3.33 -29.84
CA ALA A 118 5.61 -3.96 -31.17
C ALA A 118 4.62 -5.13 -31.21
N GLN A 119 4.04 -5.51 -30.06
CA GLN A 119 3.15 -6.65 -29.92
C GLN A 119 1.71 -6.21 -29.72
N THR A 120 0.77 -7.08 -30.10
CA THR A 120 -0.64 -6.84 -29.86
C THR A 120 -0.90 -6.93 -28.36
N VAL A 121 -1.34 -5.81 -27.77
CA VAL A 121 -1.80 -5.75 -26.39
C VAL A 121 -3.30 -6.02 -26.38
N VAL A 122 -3.73 -7.01 -25.61
CA VAL A 122 -5.15 -7.30 -25.35
C VAL A 122 -5.56 -6.72 -24.00
N ASP A 123 -6.80 -6.28 -23.87
CA ASP A 123 -7.32 -5.81 -22.59
C ASP A 123 -7.66 -7.02 -21.70
N PHE A 124 -7.45 -6.87 -20.39
CA PHE A 124 -7.70 -7.91 -19.41
C PHE A 124 -9.20 -8.28 -19.37
N GLU A 125 -9.44 -9.57 -19.32
CA GLU A 125 -10.74 -10.15 -19.01
C GLU A 125 -10.59 -11.04 -17.77
N TYR A 126 -11.58 -10.99 -16.89
CA TYR A 126 -11.61 -11.92 -15.77
C TYR A 126 -11.61 -13.37 -16.28
N PRO A 127 -10.97 -14.30 -15.55
CA PRO A 127 -11.04 -15.72 -15.89
C PRO A 127 -12.51 -16.12 -16.09
N ALA A 128 -12.82 -16.71 -17.26
CA ALA A 128 -14.18 -17.12 -17.59
C ALA A 128 -14.78 -18.01 -16.48
N ASN A 129 -16.07 -17.80 -16.20
CA ASN A 129 -16.84 -18.32 -15.06
C ASN A 129 -16.33 -19.65 -14.47
N THR A 130 -16.19 -19.62 -13.14
CA THR A 130 -15.67 -20.57 -12.13
C THR A 130 -15.87 -22.09 -12.30
N ASP A 131 -16.59 -22.59 -13.30
CA ASP A 131 -16.77 -24.03 -13.53
C ASP A 131 -15.51 -24.74 -14.05
N SER A 132 -14.53 -23.98 -14.57
CA SER A 132 -13.32 -24.52 -15.21
C SER A 132 -11.99 -24.20 -14.49
N PHE A 133 -11.99 -23.30 -13.51
CA PHE A 133 -10.80 -22.96 -12.71
C PHE A 133 -11.17 -22.91 -11.22
N PRO A 134 -10.58 -23.77 -10.37
CA PRO A 134 -10.82 -23.70 -8.94
C PRO A 134 -10.25 -22.40 -8.36
N LEU A 135 -10.92 -21.87 -7.33
CA LEU A 135 -10.39 -20.76 -6.53
C LEU A 135 -9.04 -21.19 -5.93
N ARG A 136 -7.98 -20.46 -6.27
CA ARG A 136 -6.63 -20.72 -5.75
C ARG A 136 -6.51 -20.21 -4.33
N ILE A 137 -6.07 -21.04 -3.39
CA ILE A 137 -5.89 -20.66 -1.99
C ILE A 137 -4.41 -20.57 -1.69
N ARG A 138 -3.90 -19.35 -1.52
CA ARG A 138 -2.52 -19.11 -1.11
C ARG A 138 -2.36 -19.45 0.37
N ARG A 139 -1.41 -20.33 0.69
CA ARG A 139 -1.22 -20.87 2.05
C ARG A 139 0.02 -20.31 2.73
N PRO A 140 0.09 -20.28 4.08
CA PRO A 140 1.31 -19.94 4.80
C PRO A 140 2.46 -20.85 4.37
N ALA A 141 3.57 -20.25 3.94
CA ALA A 141 4.71 -20.97 3.40
C ALA A 141 5.38 -21.94 4.40
N HIS A 142 5.18 -21.74 5.71
CA HIS A 142 5.70 -22.65 6.74
C HIS A 142 4.79 -23.86 7.01
N LEU A 143 3.59 -23.93 6.42
CA LEU A 143 2.60 -25.01 6.61
C LEU A 143 2.36 -25.88 5.36
N VAL A 144 3.05 -25.59 4.26
CA VAL A 144 2.90 -26.37 3.02
C VAL A 144 3.58 -27.73 3.15
N ASP A 145 3.03 -28.74 2.48
CA ASP A 145 3.56 -30.12 2.50
C ASP A 145 4.60 -30.39 1.40
N ASP A 146 5.26 -31.55 1.49
CA ASP A 146 6.29 -31.95 0.52
C ASP A 146 5.75 -32.07 -0.92
N VAL A 147 4.45 -32.37 -1.09
CA VAL A 147 3.82 -32.46 -2.41
C VAL A 147 3.70 -31.08 -3.04
N TYR A 148 3.29 -30.07 -2.25
CA TYR A 148 3.29 -28.68 -2.65
C TYR A 148 4.70 -28.18 -2.98
N ILE A 149 5.68 -28.47 -2.12
CA ILE A 149 7.07 -28.05 -2.33
C ILE A 149 7.60 -28.62 -3.65
N ALA A 150 7.43 -29.93 -3.88
CA ALA A 150 7.91 -30.59 -5.08
C ALA A 150 7.29 -30.01 -6.37
N LYS A 151 5.98 -29.68 -6.37
CA LYS A 151 5.34 -29.08 -7.54
C LYS A 151 5.79 -27.63 -7.77
N TYR A 152 6.00 -26.85 -6.72
CA TYR A 152 6.47 -25.48 -6.85
C TYR A 152 7.93 -25.43 -7.34
N GLU A 153 8.80 -26.28 -6.77
CA GLU A 153 10.18 -26.45 -7.24
C GLU A 153 10.21 -26.87 -8.71
N ARG A 154 9.35 -27.80 -9.12
CA ARG A 154 9.23 -28.20 -10.53
C ARG A 154 8.83 -27.03 -11.42
N ALA A 155 7.85 -26.23 -11.02
CA ALA A 155 7.41 -25.07 -11.80
C ALA A 155 8.53 -24.04 -11.98
N VAL A 156 9.24 -23.69 -10.89
CA VAL A 156 10.36 -22.76 -10.94
C VAL A 156 11.55 -23.32 -11.70
N ALA A 157 11.85 -24.62 -11.58
CA ALA A 157 12.89 -25.28 -12.36
C ALA A 157 12.61 -25.21 -13.87
N ILE A 158 11.37 -25.50 -14.29
CA ILE A 158 10.96 -25.34 -15.68
C ILE A 158 11.11 -23.87 -16.10
N MET A 159 10.59 -22.94 -15.31
CA MET A 159 10.65 -21.49 -15.58
C MET A 159 12.09 -20.99 -15.75
N LYS A 160 13.04 -21.46 -14.94
CA LYS A 160 14.48 -21.16 -15.04
C LYS A 160 15.15 -21.82 -16.26
N SER A 161 14.62 -22.94 -16.74
CA SER A 161 15.15 -23.68 -17.91
C SER A 161 14.72 -23.14 -19.27
N LEU A 162 13.68 -22.29 -19.31
CA LEU A 162 13.21 -21.67 -20.55
C LEU A 162 14.29 -20.78 -21.18
N PRO A 163 14.29 -20.59 -22.52
CA PRO A 163 15.21 -19.66 -23.18
C PRO A 163 15.21 -18.28 -22.53
N SER A 164 16.38 -17.64 -22.45
CA SER A 164 16.54 -16.35 -21.76
C SER A 164 15.71 -15.21 -22.37
N ASP A 165 15.28 -15.32 -23.62
CA ASP A 165 14.40 -14.37 -24.30
C ASP A 165 12.91 -14.71 -24.19
N HIS A 166 12.56 -15.88 -23.64
CA HIS A 166 11.19 -16.31 -23.46
C HIS A 166 10.49 -15.46 -22.36
N PRO A 167 9.29 -14.89 -22.60
CA PRO A 167 8.60 -14.04 -21.62
C PRO A 167 8.31 -14.69 -20.25
N HIS A 168 8.13 -16.02 -20.24
CA HIS A 168 7.95 -16.80 -19.01
C HIS A 168 9.26 -17.25 -18.36
N ASN A 169 10.43 -16.98 -18.93
CA ASN A 169 11.68 -17.30 -18.24
C ASN A 169 11.74 -16.58 -16.89
N PHE A 170 12.25 -17.25 -15.85
CA PHE A 170 12.24 -16.73 -14.49
C PHE A 170 12.92 -15.36 -14.35
N PHE A 171 14.07 -15.16 -15.01
CA PHE A 171 14.76 -13.87 -15.00
C PHE A 171 14.04 -12.81 -15.83
N ARG A 172 13.28 -13.21 -16.85
CA ARG A 172 12.41 -12.30 -17.61
C ARG A 172 11.21 -11.85 -16.79
N GLN A 173 10.65 -12.75 -15.97
CA GLN A 173 9.65 -12.40 -14.97
C GLN A 173 10.23 -11.44 -13.92
N ALA A 174 11.42 -11.74 -13.38
CA ALA A 174 12.12 -10.86 -12.43
C ALA A 174 12.37 -9.45 -13.00
N ASN A 175 12.71 -9.36 -14.28
CA ASN A 175 12.94 -8.09 -14.96
C ASN A 175 11.68 -7.20 -15.04
N ASN A 176 10.47 -7.72 -14.91
CA ASN A 176 9.27 -6.87 -14.78
C ASN A 176 9.39 -5.94 -13.59
N HIS A 177 9.82 -6.43 -12.43
CA HIS A 177 10.04 -5.57 -11.26
C HIS A 177 11.12 -4.55 -11.53
N CYS A 178 12.25 -4.97 -12.10
CA CYS A 178 13.32 -4.05 -12.47
C CYS A 178 12.86 -2.90 -13.39
N LEU A 179 12.10 -3.20 -14.45
CA LEU A 179 11.66 -2.23 -15.47
C LEU A 179 10.96 -1.00 -14.87
N TYR A 180 10.12 -1.23 -13.86
CA TYR A 180 9.35 -0.17 -13.19
C TYR A 180 10.10 0.47 -12.00
N CYS A 181 11.26 -0.07 -11.61
CA CYS A 181 12.06 0.41 -10.49
C CYS A 181 13.26 1.27 -10.93
N THR A 182 13.88 0.93 -12.06
CA THR A 182 15.13 1.57 -12.53
C THR A 182 14.89 2.76 -13.44
N GLY A 183 13.63 3.07 -13.76
CA GLY A 183 13.25 4.10 -14.72
C GLY A 183 13.42 3.67 -16.18
N SER A 184 13.38 2.36 -16.46
CA SER A 184 13.43 1.84 -17.83
C SER A 184 12.19 2.18 -18.65
N TYR A 185 11.04 2.44 -18.00
CA TYR A 185 9.83 2.95 -18.66
C TYR A 185 9.47 4.37 -18.23
N ASN A 186 9.08 5.17 -19.22
CA ASN A 186 8.36 6.42 -19.00
C ASN A 186 6.85 6.18 -19.01
N GLN A 187 6.09 7.16 -18.52
CA GLN A 187 4.66 7.22 -18.71
C GLN A 187 4.33 7.50 -20.19
N VAL A 188 3.21 6.99 -20.68
CA VAL A 188 2.70 7.33 -22.03
C VAL A 188 2.54 8.85 -22.15
N ASN A 189 3.00 9.42 -23.27
CA ASN A 189 2.96 10.86 -23.55
C ASN A 189 3.68 11.76 -22.53
N SER A 190 4.62 11.23 -21.75
CA SER A 190 5.44 12.01 -20.83
C SER A 190 6.89 11.53 -20.81
N THR A 191 7.80 12.40 -20.36
CA THR A 191 9.17 12.04 -19.99
C THR A 191 9.27 11.61 -18.52
N ALA A 192 8.20 11.75 -17.74
CA ALA A 192 8.14 11.28 -16.37
C ALA A 192 8.29 9.75 -16.32
N LEU A 193 9.07 9.27 -15.35
CA LEU A 193 9.24 7.83 -15.11
C LEU A 193 7.91 7.21 -14.67
N PHE A 194 7.64 5.98 -15.12
CA PHE A 194 6.53 5.22 -14.57
C PHE A 194 7.03 4.33 -13.43
N LYS A 195 6.98 4.89 -12.22
CA LYS A 195 7.39 4.22 -10.98
C LYS A 195 6.19 3.58 -10.29
N ILE A 196 6.42 2.41 -9.71
CA ILE A 196 5.40 1.64 -8.99
C ILE A 196 5.57 1.66 -7.47
N HIS A 197 6.76 2.08 -7.00
CA HIS A 197 7.05 2.27 -5.59
C HIS A 197 6.74 3.71 -5.14
N ARG A 198 6.54 3.88 -3.83
CA ARG A 198 6.34 5.12 -3.09
C ARG A 198 5.16 5.93 -3.56
N SER A 199 4.10 5.22 -3.90
CA SER A 199 2.83 5.79 -4.33
C SER A 199 1.71 4.76 -4.17
N TRP A 200 0.48 5.22 -4.33
CA TRP A 200 -0.73 4.40 -4.36
C TRP A 200 -0.75 3.25 -5.41
N LEU A 201 0.27 3.13 -6.27
CA LEU A 201 0.39 2.04 -7.25
C LEU A 201 1.10 0.80 -6.70
N PHE A 202 1.73 0.91 -5.53
CA PHE A 202 2.52 -0.16 -4.91
C PHE A 202 1.73 -1.47 -4.81
N PHE A 203 0.59 -1.45 -4.12
CA PHE A 203 -0.25 -2.63 -3.95
C PHE A 203 -0.84 -3.19 -5.25
N PRO A 204 -1.57 -2.41 -6.08
CA PRO A 204 -2.23 -2.97 -7.25
C PRO A 204 -1.26 -3.47 -8.33
N TRP A 205 -0.08 -2.86 -8.47
CA TRP A 205 0.93 -3.35 -9.42
C TRP A 205 1.50 -4.70 -8.96
N HIS A 206 1.89 -4.84 -7.70
CA HIS A 206 2.43 -6.10 -7.18
C HIS A 206 1.36 -7.21 -7.17
N ARG A 207 0.10 -6.90 -6.88
CA ARG A 207 -1.03 -7.84 -7.03
C ARG A 207 -1.14 -8.38 -8.45
N ALA A 208 -1.13 -7.49 -9.46
CA ALA A 208 -1.18 -7.88 -10.86
C ALA A 208 0.04 -8.73 -11.25
N PHE A 209 1.23 -8.34 -10.79
CA PHE A 209 2.46 -9.08 -11.08
C PHE A 209 2.41 -10.52 -10.52
N LEU A 210 2.00 -10.68 -9.25
CA LEU A 210 1.82 -11.99 -8.63
C LEU A 210 0.74 -12.83 -9.32
N TYR A 211 -0.36 -12.20 -9.75
CA TYR A 211 -1.45 -12.87 -10.46
C TYR A 211 -0.96 -13.56 -11.74
N PHE A 212 -0.26 -12.84 -12.61
CA PHE A 212 0.26 -13.45 -13.85
C PHE A 212 1.38 -14.45 -13.56
N HIS A 213 2.28 -14.15 -12.62
CA HIS A 213 3.36 -15.07 -12.25
C HIS A 213 2.83 -16.43 -11.74
N GLU A 214 1.83 -16.41 -10.85
CA GLU A 214 1.17 -17.61 -10.31
C GLU A 214 0.53 -18.46 -11.42
N ARG A 215 -0.17 -17.83 -12.37
CA ARG A 215 -0.80 -18.53 -13.49
C ARG A 215 0.21 -19.14 -14.44
N ILE A 216 1.31 -18.45 -14.71
CA ILE A 216 2.42 -18.98 -15.52
C ILE A 216 3.01 -20.21 -14.85
N LEU A 217 3.29 -20.17 -13.54
CA LEU A 217 3.78 -21.33 -12.80
C LEU A 217 2.82 -22.53 -12.93
N GLY A 218 1.52 -22.32 -12.69
CA GLY A 218 0.51 -23.37 -12.83
C GLY A 218 0.45 -23.96 -14.25
N ARG A 219 0.50 -23.11 -15.28
CA ARG A 219 0.52 -23.52 -16.68
C ARG A 219 1.72 -24.41 -17.03
N LEU A 220 2.91 -24.07 -16.53
CA LEU A 220 4.15 -24.81 -16.81
C LEU A 220 4.14 -26.24 -16.26
N ILE A 221 3.36 -26.50 -15.20
CA ILE A 221 3.22 -27.84 -14.61
C ILE A 221 1.87 -28.51 -14.91
N GLY A 222 0.98 -27.84 -15.65
CA GLY A 222 -0.37 -28.34 -15.93
C GLY A 222 -1.29 -28.38 -14.70
N ASP A 223 -1.05 -27.51 -13.72
CA ASP A 223 -1.85 -27.38 -12.50
C ASP A 223 -2.54 -26.01 -12.47
N ASN A 224 -3.77 -25.96 -13.00
CA ASN A 224 -4.59 -24.74 -12.99
C ASN A 224 -5.05 -24.34 -11.58
N ALA A 225 -4.84 -25.19 -10.56
CA ALA A 225 -5.13 -24.93 -9.16
C ALA A 225 -3.87 -24.52 -8.36
N PHE A 226 -2.71 -24.42 -9.01
CA PHE A 226 -1.48 -23.99 -8.36
C PHE A 226 -1.66 -22.60 -7.77
N ALA A 227 -1.39 -22.45 -6.47
CA ALA A 227 -1.39 -21.18 -5.76
C ALA A 227 0.00 -20.91 -5.18
N LEU A 228 0.45 -19.66 -5.24
CA LEU A 228 1.63 -19.23 -4.49
C LEU A 228 1.41 -19.41 -2.99
N SER A 229 2.49 -19.62 -2.25
CA SER A 229 2.46 -19.51 -0.79
C SER A 229 2.81 -18.09 -0.39
N TYR A 230 2.47 -17.70 0.84
CA TYR A 230 2.85 -16.40 1.39
C TYR A 230 3.74 -16.57 2.61
N TRP A 231 4.78 -15.76 2.71
CA TRP A 231 5.66 -15.75 3.88
C TRP A 231 4.96 -15.01 5.01
N ASN A 232 4.37 -15.78 5.93
CA ASN A 232 3.54 -15.29 7.03
C ASN A 232 4.34 -14.67 8.18
N TRP A 233 5.21 -13.71 7.89
CA TRP A 233 6.08 -13.05 8.87
C TRP A 233 5.33 -12.15 9.86
N ASP A 234 4.03 -11.90 9.66
CA ASP A 234 3.18 -11.21 10.65
C ASP A 234 2.63 -12.15 11.73
N ALA A 235 2.84 -13.47 11.61
CA ALA A 235 2.53 -14.44 12.66
C ALA A 235 3.81 -15.06 13.24
N PRO A 236 3.91 -15.31 14.56
CA PRO A 236 5.12 -15.86 15.18
C PRO A 236 5.65 -17.13 14.52
N GLU A 237 4.76 -18.04 14.12
CA GLU A 237 5.10 -19.32 13.48
C GLU A 237 5.69 -19.15 12.07
N GLY A 238 5.47 -18.00 11.42
CA GLY A 238 5.95 -17.71 10.08
C GLY A 238 7.03 -16.63 9.99
N MET A 239 7.56 -16.13 11.12
CA MET A 239 8.62 -15.11 11.13
C MET A 239 9.99 -15.64 10.68
N VAL A 240 10.23 -16.94 10.76
CA VAL A 240 11.45 -17.54 10.20
C VAL A 240 11.31 -17.66 8.68
N MET A 241 12.40 -17.44 7.94
CA MET A 241 12.43 -17.70 6.50
C MET A 241 11.94 -19.14 6.21
N PRO A 242 10.91 -19.33 5.35
CA PRO A 242 10.31 -20.65 5.20
C PRO A 242 11.28 -21.68 4.60
N GLY A 243 11.30 -22.89 5.18
CA GLY A 243 12.28 -23.93 4.84
C GLY A 243 12.33 -24.33 3.36
N LEU A 244 11.20 -24.29 2.64
CA LEU A 244 11.15 -24.59 1.20
C LEU A 244 12.06 -23.71 0.35
N TYR A 245 12.45 -22.52 0.83
CA TYR A 245 13.34 -21.62 0.13
C TYR A 245 14.81 -21.92 0.38
N THR A 246 15.18 -22.89 1.21
CA THR A 246 16.57 -23.19 1.56
C THR A 246 17.20 -24.27 0.65
N THR A 247 16.40 -24.94 -0.17
CA THR A 247 16.84 -26.06 -1.00
C THR A 247 16.26 -26.02 -2.42
N GLY A 248 16.78 -26.89 -3.29
CA GLY A 248 16.24 -27.13 -4.62
C GLY A 248 16.16 -25.89 -5.52
N ALA A 249 15.11 -25.82 -6.34
CA ALA A 249 14.95 -24.75 -7.34
C ALA A 249 14.55 -23.39 -6.74
N LEU A 250 14.06 -23.39 -5.49
CA LEU A 250 13.65 -22.20 -4.75
C LEU A 250 14.78 -21.59 -3.92
N ASN A 251 15.89 -22.31 -3.78
CA ASN A 251 17.10 -21.79 -3.15
C ASN A 251 17.70 -20.61 -3.91
N HIS A 252 18.36 -19.74 -3.16
CA HIS A 252 19.05 -18.57 -3.67
C HIS A 252 20.28 -18.25 -2.81
N THR A 253 21.40 -17.93 -3.47
CA THR A 253 22.70 -17.75 -2.81
C THR A 253 22.95 -16.32 -2.35
N GLU A 254 22.26 -15.34 -2.92
CA GLU A 254 22.46 -13.92 -2.62
C GLU A 254 21.55 -13.44 -1.48
N ARG A 255 21.49 -14.24 -0.40
CA ARG A 255 20.80 -13.92 0.85
C ARG A 255 21.81 -13.70 1.97
N ASP A 256 21.44 -12.89 2.95
CA ASP A 256 22.26 -12.69 4.14
C ASP A 256 22.35 -14.00 4.95
N GLU A 257 23.55 -14.57 5.04
CA GLU A 257 23.79 -15.85 5.71
C GLU A 257 23.45 -15.81 7.20
N SER A 258 23.58 -14.64 7.84
CA SER A 258 23.28 -14.46 9.26
C SER A 258 21.76 -14.49 9.56
N HIS A 259 20.94 -14.39 8.53
CA HIS A 259 19.48 -14.32 8.60
C HIS A 259 18.79 -15.60 8.09
N LEU A 260 19.55 -16.62 7.73
CA LEU A 260 18.98 -17.92 7.38
C LEU A 260 18.34 -18.58 8.62
N PRO A 261 17.41 -19.54 8.42
CA PRO A 261 16.80 -20.27 9.53
C PRO A 261 17.84 -20.82 10.52
N PRO A 262 17.59 -20.75 11.84
CA PRO A 262 16.31 -20.47 12.49
C PRO A 262 16.07 -18.99 12.87
N GLN A 263 16.77 -18.02 12.26
CA GLN A 263 16.64 -16.62 12.65
C GLN A 263 15.22 -16.06 12.42
N ILE A 264 14.71 -15.32 13.41
CA ILE A 264 13.44 -14.58 13.34
C ILE A 264 13.66 -13.32 12.48
N SER A 265 12.82 -13.09 11.48
CA SER A 265 12.86 -11.88 10.66
C SER A 265 12.67 -10.64 11.52
N ASP A 266 13.47 -9.61 11.32
CA ASP A 266 13.26 -8.31 11.95
C ASP A 266 12.41 -7.41 11.05
N LEU A 267 11.16 -7.16 11.46
CA LEU A 267 10.21 -6.36 10.68
C LEU A 267 10.53 -4.86 10.73
N ASN A 268 11.31 -4.41 11.72
CA ASN A 268 11.79 -3.04 11.83
C ASN A 268 13.31 -2.96 11.62
N TYR A 269 13.87 -3.88 10.82
CA TYR A 269 15.31 -4.09 10.66
C TYR A 269 16.09 -2.79 10.46
N GLU A 270 17.04 -2.59 11.35
CA GLU A 270 18.00 -1.50 11.30
C GLU A 270 19.27 -2.00 10.66
N CYS A 271 19.42 -1.77 9.35
CA CYS A 271 20.55 -2.35 8.65
C CYS A 271 21.88 -1.98 9.31
N CYS A 272 22.74 -2.99 9.20
CA CYS A 272 24.18 -2.86 9.20
C CYS A 272 24.78 -2.66 10.60
N VAL A 273 23.94 -2.70 11.63
CA VAL A 273 24.36 -2.83 13.03
C VAL A 273 23.89 -4.22 13.51
N PRO A 274 24.79 -5.08 13.99
CA PRO A 274 24.40 -6.38 14.53
C PRO A 274 23.70 -6.18 15.87
N VAL A 275 22.40 -5.91 15.83
CA VAL A 275 21.52 -5.96 17.00
C VAL A 275 20.69 -7.23 16.87
N GLN A 276 21.04 -8.25 17.65
CA GLN A 276 20.25 -9.47 17.73
C GLN A 276 19.53 -9.47 19.08
N GLU A 277 18.25 -9.11 19.05
CA GLU A 277 17.37 -9.29 20.20
C GLU A 277 17.16 -10.80 20.46
N PRO A 278 16.91 -11.21 21.71
CA PRO A 278 16.38 -12.54 21.98
C PRO A 278 15.11 -12.81 21.15
N ALA A 279 14.93 -14.05 20.69
CA ALA A 279 13.85 -14.40 19.76
C ALA A 279 12.45 -14.00 20.27
N GLU A 280 12.18 -14.17 21.57
CA GLU A 280 10.91 -13.77 22.19
C GLU A 280 10.69 -12.24 22.16
N GLU A 281 11.76 -11.46 22.35
CA GLU A 281 11.72 -10.01 22.29
C GLU A 281 11.49 -9.54 20.85
N GLN A 282 12.18 -10.13 19.87
CA GLN A 282 11.98 -9.83 18.45
C GLN A 282 10.54 -10.13 18.01
N VAL A 283 9.96 -11.25 18.45
CA VAL A 283 8.55 -11.58 18.16
C VAL A 283 7.62 -10.51 18.74
N ALA A 284 7.82 -10.10 19.99
CA ALA A 284 7.01 -9.05 20.61
C ALA A 284 7.16 -7.71 19.89
N THR A 285 8.38 -7.34 19.48
CA THR A 285 8.68 -6.15 18.69
C THR A 285 7.97 -6.20 17.33
N ASN A 286 8.04 -7.32 16.63
CA ASN A 286 7.37 -7.52 15.33
C ASN A 286 5.84 -7.40 15.45
N LEU A 287 5.23 -7.97 16.49
CA LEU A 287 3.78 -7.89 16.70
C LEU A 287 3.33 -6.45 17.01
N ALA A 288 4.06 -5.75 17.90
CA ALA A 288 3.79 -4.34 18.21
C ALA A 288 3.95 -3.45 16.98
N PHE A 289 4.97 -3.71 16.16
CA PHE A 289 5.20 -3.02 14.91
C PHE A 289 4.07 -3.25 13.91
N MET A 290 3.59 -4.49 13.77
CA MET A 290 2.47 -4.80 12.87
C MET A 290 1.15 -4.17 13.31
N TYR A 291 0.87 -4.09 14.62
CA TYR A 291 -0.25 -3.29 15.12
C TYR A 291 -0.15 -1.85 14.61
N HIS A 292 1.02 -1.23 14.74
CA HIS A 292 1.22 0.14 14.26
C HIS A 292 1.01 0.26 12.74
N GLN A 293 1.67 -0.60 11.94
CA GLN A 293 1.64 -0.50 10.48
C GLN A 293 0.28 -0.82 9.86
N MET A 294 -0.55 -1.64 10.51
CA MET A 294 -1.85 -2.09 9.99
C MET A 294 -3.05 -1.38 10.62
N VAL A 295 -2.90 -0.82 11.83
CA VAL A 295 -4.00 -0.22 12.60
C VAL A 295 -3.74 1.26 12.81
N SER A 296 -2.88 1.62 13.77
CA SER A 296 -2.83 3.01 14.24
C SER A 296 -2.25 3.98 13.22
N GLY A 297 -1.26 3.54 12.44
CA GLY A 297 -0.63 4.34 11.39
C GLY A 297 -1.36 4.30 10.05
N ALA A 298 -2.33 3.41 9.87
CA ALA A 298 -2.96 3.08 8.59
C ALA A 298 -4.45 3.43 8.52
N LYS A 299 -4.90 4.42 9.29
CA LYS A 299 -6.32 4.80 9.40
C LYS A 299 -6.94 5.39 8.12
N LYS A 300 -6.12 5.74 7.11
CA LYS A 300 -6.56 6.35 5.86
C LYS A 300 -5.92 5.65 4.65
N PRO A 301 -6.60 5.58 3.50
CA PRO A 301 -6.05 4.98 2.28
C PRO A 301 -4.69 5.58 1.88
N GLU A 302 -4.50 6.89 1.98
CA GLU A 302 -3.21 7.52 1.64
C GLU A 302 -2.10 7.14 2.63
N LEU A 303 -2.41 6.94 3.91
CA LEU A 303 -1.44 6.47 4.89
C LEU A 303 -1.04 5.01 4.65
N PHE A 304 -1.98 4.15 4.23
CA PHE A 304 -1.71 2.73 3.99
C PHE A 304 -1.10 2.45 2.61
N LEU A 305 -1.70 2.98 1.53
CA LEU A 305 -1.29 2.73 0.14
C LEU A 305 -0.20 3.68 -0.36
N GLY A 306 -0.04 4.86 0.26
CA GLY A 306 0.91 5.88 -0.16
C GLY A 306 0.28 7.03 -0.97
N CYS A 307 1.14 7.98 -1.37
CA CYS A 307 0.71 9.23 -2.00
C CYS A 307 0.01 9.05 -3.34
N LYS A 308 -0.83 10.03 -3.69
CA LYS A 308 -1.54 10.09 -4.97
C LYS A 308 -0.57 10.47 -6.10
N LEU A 309 -0.35 9.56 -7.04
CA LEU A 309 0.49 9.78 -8.23
C LEU A 309 -0.34 10.18 -9.44
N ARG A 310 0.00 11.29 -10.10
CA ARG A 310 -0.66 11.80 -11.31
C ARG A 310 0.27 11.77 -12.51
N SER A 311 -0.32 11.93 -13.69
CA SER A 311 0.44 12.00 -14.94
C SER A 311 1.38 13.20 -15.00
N GLY A 312 2.56 12.97 -15.58
CA GLY A 312 3.57 14.00 -15.80
C GLY A 312 4.43 14.30 -14.57
N THR A 313 5.46 15.12 -14.79
CA THR A 313 6.44 15.48 -13.74
C THR A 313 5.80 16.29 -12.62
N ALA A 314 4.87 17.20 -12.94
CA ALA A 314 4.10 17.97 -11.95
C ALA A 314 3.14 17.10 -11.12
N GLY A 315 2.83 15.89 -11.60
CA GLY A 315 1.99 14.91 -10.93
C GLY A 315 2.77 13.88 -10.12
N ALA A 316 4.11 13.93 -10.13
CA ALA A 316 4.94 12.98 -9.43
C ALA A 316 4.73 13.05 -7.92
N CYS A 317 4.77 11.90 -7.27
CA CYS A 317 4.75 11.80 -5.82
C CYS A 317 5.82 10.79 -5.37
N ASP A 318 6.36 10.99 -4.18
CA ASP A 318 7.37 10.13 -3.56
C ASP A 318 7.05 10.07 -2.06
N GLY A 319 6.18 9.13 -1.69
CA GLY A 319 5.58 9.04 -0.37
C GLY A 319 5.00 7.65 -0.15
N PRO A 320 5.78 6.71 0.43
CA PRO A 320 5.30 5.35 0.68
C PRO A 320 4.20 5.34 1.72
N GLY A 321 3.31 4.35 1.61
CA GLY A 321 2.39 4.02 2.70
C GLY A 321 3.08 3.27 3.83
N THR A 322 2.36 2.98 4.93
CA THR A 322 2.90 2.34 6.13
C THR A 322 3.66 1.06 5.79
N VAL A 323 2.98 0.10 5.14
CA VAL A 323 3.52 -1.23 4.84
C VAL A 323 4.69 -1.18 3.85
N GLU A 324 4.61 -0.31 2.84
CA GLU A 324 5.70 -0.13 1.89
C GLU A 324 6.95 0.45 2.56
N SER A 325 6.78 1.46 3.42
CA SER A 325 7.88 2.03 4.19
C SER A 325 8.54 0.97 5.07
N ALA A 326 7.73 0.16 5.77
CA ALA A 326 8.14 -1.05 6.47
C ALA A 326 6.89 -1.85 6.89
N PRO A 327 6.89 -3.18 6.94
CA PRO A 327 8.06 -4.04 6.90
C PRO A 327 8.53 -4.47 5.50
N HIS A 328 7.87 -4.02 4.42
CA HIS A 328 8.30 -4.36 3.06
C HIS A 328 9.80 -4.06 2.84
N ASN A 329 10.20 -2.80 3.01
CA ASN A 329 11.58 -2.36 2.77
C ASN A 329 12.59 -2.97 3.75
N THR A 330 12.22 -3.16 5.01
CA THR A 330 13.09 -3.75 6.03
C THR A 330 13.31 -5.23 5.78
N VAL A 331 12.27 -5.99 5.40
CA VAL A 331 12.41 -7.41 5.03
C VAL A 331 13.22 -7.57 3.74
N HIS A 332 13.04 -6.70 2.75
CA HIS A 332 13.92 -6.65 1.57
C HIS A 332 15.39 -6.51 1.98
N THR A 333 15.69 -5.54 2.84
CA THR A 333 17.05 -5.28 3.32
C THR A 333 17.61 -6.42 4.18
N TRP A 334 16.76 -7.01 5.03
CA TRP A 334 17.09 -8.13 5.92
C TRP A 334 17.44 -9.37 5.11
N VAL A 335 16.70 -9.70 4.04
CA VAL A 335 17.03 -10.87 3.21
C VAL A 335 18.25 -10.60 2.34
N GLY A 336 18.40 -9.41 1.76
CA GLY A 336 19.47 -9.08 0.82
C GLY A 336 20.87 -9.23 1.41
N SER A 337 21.78 -9.85 0.66
CA SER A 337 23.13 -10.19 1.14
C SER A 337 24.00 -8.96 1.36
N GLU A 338 24.51 -8.76 2.57
CA GLU A 338 25.47 -7.69 2.88
C GLU A 338 26.81 -7.81 2.11
N ARG A 339 27.11 -8.97 1.52
CA ARG A 339 28.32 -9.20 0.72
C ARG A 339 28.24 -8.54 -0.65
N ASN A 340 27.02 -8.23 -1.09
CA ASN A 340 26.78 -7.59 -2.37
C ASN A 340 26.73 -6.06 -2.20
N PRO A 341 27.32 -5.28 -3.13
CA PRO A 341 27.49 -3.85 -2.94
C PRO A 341 26.19 -3.05 -2.86
N GLU A 342 25.12 -3.52 -3.49
CA GLU A 342 23.78 -2.94 -3.43
C GLU A 342 22.82 -3.84 -2.61
N ARG A 343 23.34 -4.84 -1.89
CA ARG A 343 22.60 -5.87 -1.15
C ARG A 343 21.72 -6.78 -1.99
N GLU A 344 22.16 -7.07 -3.21
CA GLU A 344 21.49 -8.01 -4.10
C GLU A 344 21.29 -9.39 -3.45
N ASP A 345 20.24 -10.15 -3.80
CA ASP A 345 19.17 -9.73 -4.73
C ASP A 345 18.05 -8.98 -3.99
N MET A 346 17.50 -9.51 -2.90
CA MET A 346 16.33 -8.93 -2.20
C MET A 346 16.53 -7.49 -1.68
N GLY A 347 17.75 -7.05 -1.41
CA GLY A 347 18.03 -5.72 -0.87
C GLY A 347 18.09 -4.58 -1.88
N ALA A 348 17.94 -4.87 -3.19
CA ALA A 348 17.90 -3.85 -4.25
C ALA A 348 16.72 -4.09 -5.19
N PHE A 349 15.93 -3.05 -5.47
CA PHE A 349 14.73 -3.21 -6.30
C PHE A 349 15.01 -3.71 -7.72
N TYR A 350 16.16 -3.39 -8.31
CA TYR A 350 16.45 -3.86 -9.68
C TYR A 350 16.68 -5.38 -9.77
N SER A 351 16.94 -6.04 -8.64
CA SER A 351 17.32 -7.45 -8.59
C SER A 351 16.47 -8.30 -7.65
N ALA A 352 15.67 -7.71 -6.77
CA ALA A 352 14.91 -8.42 -5.74
C ALA A 352 14.10 -9.61 -6.24
N ALA A 353 13.39 -9.45 -7.37
CA ALA A 353 12.56 -10.51 -7.94
C ALA A 353 13.35 -11.69 -8.56
N ARG A 354 14.69 -11.65 -8.57
CA ARG A 354 15.55 -12.78 -8.95
C ARG A 354 15.66 -13.83 -7.84
N ASP A 355 15.26 -13.49 -6.62
CA ASP A 355 15.09 -14.44 -5.52
C ASP A 355 13.65 -14.99 -5.53
N PRO A 356 13.42 -16.32 -5.61
CA PRO A 356 12.08 -16.90 -5.49
C PRO A 356 11.31 -16.51 -4.21
N LEU A 357 12.01 -16.17 -3.11
CA LEU A 357 11.40 -15.72 -1.86
C LEU A 357 10.66 -14.37 -2.02
N PHE A 358 11.05 -13.54 -2.99
CA PHE A 358 10.37 -12.30 -3.35
C PHE A 358 8.86 -12.50 -3.51
N PHE A 359 8.46 -13.56 -4.23
CA PHE A 359 7.07 -13.81 -4.56
C PHE A 359 6.24 -14.21 -3.32
N ALA A 360 6.83 -14.91 -2.35
CA ALA A 360 6.15 -15.20 -1.08
C ALA A 360 6.13 -14.00 -0.13
N HIS A 361 7.18 -13.18 -0.10
CA HIS A 361 7.17 -11.92 0.63
C HIS A 361 6.04 -11.01 0.13
N HIS A 362 5.99 -10.77 -1.19
CA HIS A 362 4.96 -9.95 -1.82
C HIS A 362 3.57 -10.58 -1.78
N ALA A 363 3.44 -11.90 -1.76
CA ALA A 363 2.14 -12.54 -1.50
C ALA A 363 1.61 -12.23 -0.09
N ASN A 364 2.48 -12.05 0.92
CA ASN A 364 2.01 -11.61 2.23
C ASN A 364 1.66 -10.11 2.25
N ILE A 365 2.43 -9.28 1.54
CA ILE A 365 2.07 -7.86 1.34
C ILE A 365 0.70 -7.73 0.67
N ASP A 366 0.44 -8.53 -0.36
CA ASP A 366 -0.83 -8.58 -1.05
C ASP A 366 -1.99 -9.09 -0.17
N ARG A 367 -1.73 -10.07 0.71
CA ARG A 367 -2.66 -10.52 1.77
C ARG A 367 -2.99 -9.37 2.73
N LEU A 368 -1.99 -8.63 3.19
CA LEU A 368 -2.17 -7.54 4.15
C LEU A 368 -3.07 -6.43 3.60
N TRP A 369 -3.07 -6.19 2.28
CA TRP A 369 -4.04 -5.27 1.69
C TRP A 369 -5.49 -5.72 1.94
N GLN A 370 -5.80 -7.01 1.78
CA GLN A 370 -7.14 -7.53 2.08
C GLN A 370 -7.47 -7.42 3.56
N VAL A 371 -6.55 -7.84 4.42
CA VAL A 371 -6.71 -7.74 5.88
C VAL A 371 -6.99 -6.28 6.30
N TRP A 372 -6.25 -5.32 5.74
CA TRP A 372 -6.49 -3.90 6.01
C TRP A 372 -7.87 -3.44 5.55
N LYS A 373 -8.29 -3.81 4.33
CA LYS A 373 -9.64 -3.49 3.84
C LYS A 373 -10.72 -4.07 4.75
N GLU A 374 -10.50 -5.27 5.29
CA GLU A 374 -11.43 -5.90 6.23
C GLU A 374 -11.52 -5.16 7.57
N LEU A 375 -10.37 -4.79 8.14
CA LEU A 375 -10.31 -4.02 9.38
C LEU A 375 -10.94 -2.63 9.24
N MET A 376 -10.81 -2.01 8.07
CA MET A 376 -11.38 -0.69 7.78
C MET A 376 -12.84 -0.73 7.31
N GLY A 377 -13.42 -1.92 7.08
CA GLY A 377 -14.78 -2.06 6.55
C GLY A 377 -14.93 -1.58 5.10
N LEU A 378 -13.87 -1.68 4.30
CA LEU A 378 -13.78 -1.18 2.92
C LEU A 378 -13.84 -2.29 1.85
N GLN A 379 -14.30 -3.49 2.19
CA GLN A 379 -14.27 -4.66 1.29
C GLN A 379 -14.98 -4.41 -0.04
N ASP A 380 -16.13 -3.73 0.00
CA ASP A 380 -16.98 -3.47 -1.18
C ASP A 380 -16.72 -2.11 -1.85
N GLN A 381 -15.72 -1.37 -1.40
CA GLN A 381 -15.40 -0.02 -1.89
C GLN A 381 -13.99 0.03 -2.49
N PRO A 382 -13.76 0.89 -3.50
CA PRO A 382 -12.41 1.20 -3.93
C PRO A 382 -11.68 1.95 -2.81
N ASP A 383 -10.39 1.67 -2.65
CA ASP A 383 -9.54 2.35 -1.66
C ASP A 383 -9.45 3.86 -1.95
N PHE A 384 -9.47 4.21 -3.25
CA PHE A 384 -9.66 5.57 -3.75
C PHE A 384 -10.74 5.59 -4.83
N ASP A 385 -11.77 6.40 -4.65
CA ASP A 385 -12.73 6.73 -5.72
C ASP A 385 -12.14 7.80 -6.64
N ASP A 386 -11.02 7.46 -7.28
CA ASP A 386 -10.24 8.35 -8.11
C ASP A 386 -9.99 7.73 -9.49
N PRO A 387 -10.54 8.30 -10.58
CA PRO A 387 -10.36 7.74 -11.92
C PRO A 387 -8.90 7.62 -12.37
N ASP A 388 -8.00 8.53 -11.94
CA ASP A 388 -6.60 8.44 -12.33
C ASP A 388 -5.95 7.19 -11.72
N TRP A 389 -6.38 6.79 -10.52
CA TRP A 389 -5.93 5.56 -9.88
C TRP A 389 -6.60 4.35 -10.50
N LEU A 390 -7.94 4.31 -10.54
CA LEU A 390 -8.74 3.17 -10.99
C LEU A 390 -8.46 2.78 -12.44
N GLU A 391 -8.24 3.77 -13.31
CA GLU A 391 -8.00 3.56 -14.74
C GLU A 391 -6.51 3.45 -15.09
N THR A 392 -5.61 3.63 -14.13
CA THR A 392 -4.18 3.34 -14.34
C THR A 392 -4.04 1.87 -14.74
N SER A 393 -3.19 1.61 -15.74
CA SER A 393 -3.03 0.28 -16.32
C SER A 393 -1.58 -0.20 -16.32
N PHE A 394 -1.45 -1.50 -16.15
CA PHE A 394 -0.19 -2.25 -16.17
C PHE A 394 -0.24 -3.29 -17.27
N THR A 395 0.94 -3.70 -17.75
CA THR A 395 1.02 -4.67 -18.85
C THR A 395 1.95 -5.80 -18.48
N PHE A 396 1.48 -7.04 -18.62
CA PHE A 396 2.23 -8.26 -18.34
C PHE A 396 1.94 -9.32 -19.38
N TYR A 397 2.84 -10.28 -19.57
CA TYR A 397 2.49 -11.50 -20.31
C TYR A 397 1.65 -12.42 -19.43
N ASP A 398 0.56 -12.94 -19.97
CA ASP A 398 -0.21 -14.02 -19.36
C ASP A 398 0.43 -15.39 -19.60
N GLU A 399 -0.17 -16.45 -19.06
CA GLU A 399 0.28 -17.83 -19.25
C GLU A 399 0.14 -18.36 -20.70
N ASN A 400 -0.48 -17.61 -21.60
CA ASN A 400 -0.70 -17.95 -23.01
C ASN A 400 0.21 -17.14 -23.96
N LEU A 401 1.23 -16.47 -23.42
CA LEU A 401 2.16 -15.62 -24.15
C LEU A 401 1.45 -14.43 -24.84
N GLN A 402 0.33 -13.98 -24.29
CA GLN A 402 -0.34 -12.75 -24.71
C GLN A 402 0.07 -11.60 -23.79
N LEU A 403 0.29 -10.44 -24.38
CA LEU A 403 0.57 -9.23 -23.63
C LEU A 403 -0.75 -8.59 -23.21
N VAL A 404 -1.04 -8.61 -21.90
CA VAL A 404 -2.34 -8.23 -21.34
C VAL A 404 -2.25 -6.92 -20.58
N ARG A 405 -3.18 -5.99 -20.85
CA ARG A 405 -3.37 -4.75 -20.11
C ARG A 405 -4.41 -4.93 -19.01
N ILE A 406 -3.99 -4.88 -17.76
CA ILE A 406 -4.87 -4.91 -16.58
C ILE A 406 -4.96 -3.52 -15.94
N LYS A 407 -6.12 -3.13 -15.42
CA LYS A 407 -6.29 -1.85 -14.70
C LYS A 407 -6.33 -2.07 -13.19
N VAL A 408 -6.02 -1.02 -12.43
CA VAL A 408 -6.10 -1.04 -10.96
C VAL A 408 -7.47 -1.48 -10.46
N ARG A 409 -8.55 -0.98 -11.08
CA ARG A 409 -9.93 -1.35 -10.74
C ARG A 409 -10.21 -2.86 -10.85
N ASP A 410 -9.47 -3.57 -11.71
CA ASP A 410 -9.61 -5.01 -11.92
C ASP A 410 -8.87 -5.82 -10.84
N CYS A 411 -7.99 -5.17 -10.07
CA CYS A 411 -7.18 -5.78 -9.01
C CYS A 411 -7.78 -5.65 -7.60
N LEU A 412 -8.87 -4.88 -7.41
CA LEU A 412 -9.36 -4.55 -6.07
C LEU A 412 -9.86 -5.76 -5.27
N ASP A 413 -10.37 -6.76 -5.98
CA ASP A 413 -10.93 -7.98 -5.40
C ASP A 413 -10.16 -9.22 -5.91
N PRO A 414 -9.38 -9.89 -5.06
CA PRO A 414 -8.63 -11.09 -5.43
C PRO A 414 -9.53 -12.26 -5.88
N THR A 415 -10.78 -12.33 -5.39
CA THR A 415 -11.68 -13.44 -5.64
C THR A 415 -12.20 -13.38 -7.07
N LYS A 416 -12.37 -12.18 -7.62
CA LYS A 416 -12.61 -11.96 -9.06
C LYS A 416 -11.40 -12.35 -9.92
N LEU A 417 -10.19 -12.19 -9.39
CA LEU A 417 -8.96 -12.73 -9.99
C LEU A 417 -8.80 -14.26 -9.77
N GLY A 418 -9.75 -14.90 -9.08
CA GLY A 418 -9.77 -16.35 -8.87
C GLY A 418 -8.77 -16.86 -7.84
N TYR A 419 -8.37 -16.04 -6.86
CA TYR A 419 -7.60 -16.51 -5.71
C TYR A 419 -8.04 -15.86 -4.39
N THR A 420 -7.61 -16.45 -3.28
CA THR A 420 -7.76 -15.94 -1.92
C THR A 420 -6.62 -16.44 -1.04
N TYR A 421 -6.65 -16.12 0.24
CA TYR A 421 -5.67 -16.53 1.25
C TYR A 421 -6.28 -17.48 2.27
N GLU A 422 -5.51 -18.47 2.69
CA GLU A 422 -5.83 -19.20 3.92
C GLU A 422 -5.65 -18.25 5.11
N GLU A 423 -6.72 -18.09 5.89
CA GLU A 423 -6.73 -17.19 7.05
C GLU A 423 -5.79 -17.68 8.15
N THR A 424 -5.15 -16.72 8.81
CA THR A 424 -4.27 -16.96 9.97
C THR A 424 -4.59 -15.98 11.07
N ALA A 425 -4.35 -16.39 12.31
CA ALA A 425 -4.64 -15.55 13.47
C ALA A 425 -3.79 -14.26 13.45
N LEU A 426 -4.46 -13.11 13.49
CA LEU A 426 -3.83 -11.79 13.50
C LEU A 426 -3.42 -11.39 14.93
N ARG A 427 -2.45 -12.10 15.51
CA ARG A 427 -2.02 -11.92 16.92
C ARG A 427 -1.52 -10.51 17.24
N TRP A 428 -1.10 -9.76 16.22
CA TRP A 428 -0.68 -8.38 16.37
C TRP A 428 -1.85 -7.43 16.71
N LEU A 429 -3.12 -7.81 16.51
CA LEU A 429 -4.26 -7.01 16.96
C LEU A 429 -4.28 -6.82 18.49
N ASP A 430 -3.75 -7.79 19.24
CA ASP A 430 -3.65 -7.75 20.70
C ASP A 430 -2.35 -7.06 21.19
N ALA A 431 -1.50 -6.60 20.27
CA ALA A 431 -0.16 -6.09 20.57
C ALA A 431 -0.07 -4.56 20.57
N ARG A 432 -1.19 -3.85 20.85
CA ARG A 432 -1.21 -2.38 20.96
C ARG A 432 -0.13 -1.89 21.95
N PRO A 433 0.84 -1.07 21.51
CA PRO A 433 1.87 -0.52 22.40
C PRO A 433 1.30 0.35 23.52
N LYS A 434 1.96 0.33 24.67
CA LYS A 434 1.63 1.20 25.82
C LYS A 434 2.64 2.35 25.92
N PRO A 435 2.26 3.49 26.54
CA PRO A 435 3.21 4.54 26.88
C PRO A 435 4.41 3.99 27.65
N ALA A 436 5.63 4.42 27.30
CA ALA A 436 6.85 3.93 27.93
C ALA A 436 6.91 4.25 29.43
N VAL A 437 6.28 5.36 29.84
CA VAL A 437 6.05 5.76 31.23
C VAL A 437 4.62 6.30 31.37
N PRO A 438 4.06 6.40 32.59
CA PRO A 438 2.73 7.00 32.77
C PRO A 438 2.66 8.43 32.16
N PRO A 439 1.58 8.78 31.44
CA PRO A 439 1.45 10.08 30.75
C PRO A 439 1.70 11.29 31.65
N GLU A 440 1.25 11.25 32.91
CA GLU A 440 1.48 12.31 33.90
C GLU A 440 2.99 12.54 34.18
N VAL A 441 3.77 11.46 34.23
CA VAL A 441 5.22 11.51 34.44
C VAL A 441 5.90 12.07 33.19
N ALA A 442 5.52 11.60 32.00
CA ALA A 442 6.03 12.12 30.74
C ALA A 442 5.76 13.63 30.61
N ARG A 443 4.54 14.08 30.91
CA ARG A 443 4.14 15.50 30.89
C ARG A 443 5.02 16.34 31.82
N GLY A 444 5.31 15.86 33.04
CA GLY A 444 6.21 16.53 33.97
C GLY A 444 7.66 16.66 33.48
N ILE A 445 8.16 15.67 32.72
CA ILE A 445 9.49 15.72 32.08
C ILE A 445 9.49 16.72 30.92
N LEU A 446 8.48 16.65 30.05
CA LEU A 446 8.35 17.51 28.87
C LEU A 446 8.09 18.98 29.24
N MET A 447 7.40 19.26 30.35
CA MET A 447 7.25 20.62 30.87
C MET A 447 8.58 21.26 31.25
N LYS A 448 9.47 20.51 31.93
CA LYS A 448 10.82 21.00 32.25
C LYS A 448 11.65 21.30 31.00
N ARG A 449 11.40 20.57 29.90
CA ARG A 449 12.01 20.81 28.58
C ARG A 449 11.58 22.15 27.98
N ASN A 450 10.37 22.63 28.26
CA ASN A 450 9.86 23.93 27.81
C ASN A 450 10.50 25.12 28.53
N ASP A 451 10.88 24.95 29.81
CA ASP A 451 11.42 26.04 30.65
C ASP A 451 12.91 26.35 30.39
N GLY A 452 13.55 25.68 29.41
CA GLY A 452 14.94 25.90 29.05
C GLY A 452 15.97 25.33 30.04
N ASP A 453 15.55 24.58 31.06
CA ASP A 453 16.46 23.87 31.98
C ASP A 453 16.95 22.55 31.33
N THR A 454 17.82 22.69 30.33
CA THR A 454 18.53 21.54 29.72
C THR A 454 19.68 21.05 30.60
N SER A 455 19.95 21.68 31.75
CA SER A 455 21.16 21.47 32.56
C SER A 455 21.10 20.25 33.49
N ARG A 456 19.93 19.62 33.63
CA ARG A 456 19.69 18.53 34.61
C ARG A 456 19.13 17.23 34.04
N LEU A 457 18.98 17.10 32.73
CA LEU A 457 18.74 15.80 32.10
C LEU A 457 20.08 15.05 32.04
N THR A 458 20.06 13.81 32.51
CA THR A 458 21.23 13.07 33.01
C THR A 458 22.36 12.90 31.99
N ARG A 459 23.57 13.01 32.55
CA ARG A 459 24.91 13.00 31.96
C ARG A 459 25.33 11.65 31.33
N THR A 460 24.55 11.15 30.38
CA THR A 460 24.88 9.98 29.53
C THR A 460 24.41 10.09 28.08
N HIS A 461 23.77 11.20 27.65
CA HIS A 461 23.17 11.29 26.32
C HIS A 461 24.14 11.81 25.25
N VAL A 462 24.22 11.07 24.14
CA VAL A 462 24.68 11.58 22.85
C VAL A 462 23.75 12.72 22.43
N GLU A 463 24.29 13.75 21.80
CA GLU A 463 23.72 15.08 21.58
C GLU A 463 22.33 15.08 20.89
N SER A 464 21.24 15.05 21.66
CA SER A 464 19.92 15.43 21.14
C SER A 464 19.96 16.92 20.80
N VAL A 465 19.93 17.28 19.52
CA VAL A 465 19.94 18.70 19.14
C VAL A 465 18.52 19.25 19.20
N TYR A 466 18.32 20.17 20.13
CA TYR A 466 17.08 20.93 20.26
C TYR A 466 16.94 21.90 19.09
N ALA A 467 16.04 21.60 18.16
CA ALA A 467 15.77 22.41 17.00
C ALA A 467 14.53 23.28 17.24
N THR A 468 14.66 24.61 17.08
CA THR A 468 13.50 25.43 16.72
C THR A 468 13.08 25.06 15.29
N LEU A 469 11.83 25.31 14.87
CA LEU A 469 11.43 25.07 13.48
C LEU A 469 12.30 25.86 12.48
N GLU A 470 12.93 26.95 12.93
CA GLU A 470 13.91 27.76 12.21
C GLU A 470 15.27 27.05 12.00
N ALA A 471 15.52 25.95 12.71
CA ALA A 471 16.75 25.16 12.59
C ALA A 471 16.70 24.15 11.43
N PHE A 472 15.56 24.04 10.75
CA PHE A 472 15.43 23.45 9.43
C PHE A 472 15.71 24.55 8.39
N ASP A 473 16.96 24.61 7.92
CA ASP A 473 17.42 25.52 6.87
C ASP A 473 16.64 25.23 5.56
N PRO A 474 16.33 26.23 4.71
CA PRO A 474 15.91 26.00 3.33
C PRO A 474 16.73 24.97 2.53
N ALA A 475 18.01 24.75 2.89
CA ALA A 475 18.87 23.73 2.30
C ALA A 475 18.66 22.30 2.87
N GLY A 476 17.80 22.13 3.87
CA GLY A 476 17.56 20.89 4.60
C GLY A 476 18.51 20.71 5.78
N ARG A 477 18.02 20.10 6.86
CA ARG A 477 18.79 19.77 8.06
C ARG A 477 19.30 18.33 7.98
N ALA A 478 20.61 18.14 8.08
CA ALA A 478 21.21 16.82 8.17
C ALA A 478 20.78 16.09 9.46
N LEU A 479 20.49 14.79 9.34
CA LEU A 479 20.08 13.93 10.44
C LEU A 479 21.25 13.11 11.00
N ASP A 480 22.40 13.75 11.20
CA ASP A 480 23.62 13.13 11.73
C ASP A 480 23.51 12.72 13.21
N ALA A 481 22.57 13.33 13.95
CA ALA A 481 22.17 12.97 15.30
C ALA A 481 20.64 13.07 15.46
N THR A 482 20.10 12.64 16.61
CA THR A 482 18.68 12.82 16.91
C THR A 482 18.31 14.30 16.91
N ILE A 483 17.28 14.64 16.15
CA ILE A 483 16.67 15.97 16.15
C ILE A 483 15.38 15.91 16.94
N THR A 484 15.27 16.71 18.00
CA THR A 484 13.99 16.90 18.71
C THR A 484 13.48 18.32 18.50
N ALA A 485 12.27 18.45 17.96
CA ALA A 485 11.62 19.73 17.69
C ALA A 485 10.23 19.80 18.32
N LYS A 486 9.84 20.98 18.80
CA LYS A 486 8.48 21.24 19.28
C LYS A 486 7.61 21.66 18.10
N VAL A 487 6.58 20.88 17.79
CA VAL A 487 5.72 21.05 16.62
C VAL A 487 4.34 21.48 17.06
N ARG A 488 3.85 22.60 16.53
CA ARG A 488 2.53 23.14 16.83
C ARG A 488 1.45 22.31 16.13
N ARG A 489 0.36 22.03 16.85
CA ARG A 489 -0.82 21.37 16.31
C ARG A 489 -1.76 22.42 15.69
N PRO A 490 -2.39 22.15 14.53
CA PRO A 490 -3.35 23.09 13.95
C PRO A 490 -4.59 23.20 14.84
N ASP A 491 -5.14 24.41 14.94
CA ASP A 491 -6.32 24.68 15.76
C ASP A 491 -7.56 23.97 15.20
N ARG A 492 -8.09 23.04 15.99
CA ARG A 492 -9.27 22.23 15.65
C ARG A 492 -10.53 23.08 15.44
N SER A 493 -10.61 24.25 16.07
CA SER A 493 -11.76 25.17 15.94
C SER A 493 -11.76 25.92 14.60
N LEU A 494 -10.59 26.23 14.04
CA LEU A 494 -10.46 26.84 12.71
C LEU A 494 -10.88 25.86 11.60
N LEU A 495 -10.64 24.56 11.79
CA LEU A 495 -11.11 23.52 10.86
C LEU A 495 -12.64 23.44 10.83
N GLN A 496 -13.30 23.39 11.99
CA GLN A 496 -14.77 23.39 12.05
C GLN A 496 -15.40 24.64 11.42
N GLN A 497 -14.77 25.81 11.53
CA GLN A 497 -15.27 27.05 10.91
C GLN A 497 -15.08 27.09 9.39
N THR A 498 -13.98 26.54 8.87
CA THR A 498 -13.69 26.54 7.42
C THR A 498 -14.53 25.51 6.66
N LEU A 499 -15.03 24.48 7.36
CA LEU A 499 -15.61 23.28 6.75
C LEU A 499 -17.15 23.22 6.80
N GLY A 500 -17.79 24.21 7.43
CA GLY A 500 -19.25 24.34 7.51
C GLY A 500 -19.89 23.32 8.45
N GLU A 501 -20.69 23.79 9.40
CA GLU A 501 -21.55 22.95 10.23
C GLU A 501 -22.55 22.20 9.33
N GLY A 502 -22.31 20.93 9.00
CA GLY A 502 -23.31 20.13 8.28
C GLY A 502 -22.85 18.96 7.42
N ARG A 503 -21.56 18.69 7.25
CA ARG A 503 -21.09 17.42 6.63
C ARG A 503 -20.51 16.49 7.67
N ALA A 504 -21.37 16.04 8.59
CA ALA A 504 -21.13 14.85 9.39
C ALA A 504 -21.38 13.61 8.51
N ASP A 505 -20.51 13.40 7.53
CA ASP A 505 -20.21 12.04 7.11
C ASP A 505 -19.30 11.48 8.21
N GLY A 506 -19.56 10.26 8.68
CA GLY A 506 -18.87 9.66 9.83
C GLY A 506 -17.38 9.34 9.61
N SER A 507 -16.70 10.00 8.67
CA SER A 507 -15.25 9.90 8.50
C SER A 507 -14.54 10.74 9.57
N GLU A 508 -14.05 10.06 10.61
CA GLU A 508 -13.17 10.68 11.59
C GLU A 508 -11.94 11.28 10.88
N GLU A 509 -11.70 12.58 11.03
CA GLU A 509 -10.47 13.22 10.52
C GLU A 509 -9.26 12.64 11.25
N GLU A 510 -8.20 12.31 10.51
CA GLU A 510 -6.95 11.82 11.08
C GLU A 510 -5.96 12.98 11.23
N GLU A 511 -5.41 13.16 12.43
CA GLU A 511 -4.28 14.06 12.65
C GLU A 511 -3.02 13.38 12.13
N VAL A 512 -2.28 14.04 11.23
CA VAL A 512 -1.15 13.48 10.49
C VAL A 512 0.11 14.29 10.75
N LEU A 513 1.15 13.63 11.24
CA LEU A 513 2.50 14.17 11.30
C LEU A 513 3.17 14.02 9.92
N VAL A 514 3.70 15.12 9.40
CA VAL A 514 4.35 15.18 8.09
C VAL A 514 5.82 15.55 8.26
N VAL A 515 6.70 14.65 7.85
CA VAL A 515 8.13 14.91 7.68
C VAL A 515 8.38 15.10 6.18
N TYR A 516 8.69 16.33 5.76
CA TYR A 516 8.76 16.69 4.35
C TYR A 516 10.16 17.08 3.93
N GLY A 517 10.41 17.00 2.63
CA GLY A 517 11.70 17.36 2.07
C GLY A 517 12.80 16.36 2.42
N ILE A 518 12.45 15.09 2.62
CA ILE A 518 13.42 14.05 2.94
C ILE A 518 14.25 13.76 1.67
N GLN A 519 15.57 13.90 1.78
CA GLN A 519 16.49 13.56 0.71
C GLN A 519 17.55 12.60 1.23
N VAL A 520 17.82 11.54 0.46
CA VAL A 520 18.83 10.54 0.78
C VAL A 520 19.98 10.65 -0.22
N GLU A 521 21.18 10.88 0.27
CA GLU A 521 22.37 10.98 -0.55
C GLU A 521 22.70 9.65 -1.23
N GLY A 522 22.83 9.67 -2.55
CA GLY A 522 23.34 8.54 -3.34
C GLY A 522 22.42 7.33 -3.43
N ASP A 523 21.11 7.51 -3.18
CA ASP A 523 20.09 6.43 -3.24
C ASP A 523 20.46 5.19 -2.41
N LYS A 524 21.14 5.38 -1.28
CA LYS A 524 21.61 4.30 -0.41
C LYS A 524 20.55 3.88 0.59
N TYR A 525 20.77 2.73 1.23
CA TYR A 525 19.96 2.40 2.41
C TYR A 525 20.03 3.52 3.45
N ALA A 526 18.85 3.91 3.93
CA ALA A 526 18.70 4.92 4.97
C ALA A 526 17.44 4.65 5.80
N LYS A 527 17.53 4.84 7.12
CA LYS A 527 16.41 4.65 8.05
C LYS A 527 16.45 5.69 9.15
N PHE A 528 15.28 6.21 9.50
CA PHE A 528 15.08 6.91 10.76
C PHE A 528 13.69 6.61 11.30
N ASP A 529 13.59 6.57 12.62
CA ASP A 529 12.33 6.40 13.33
C ASP A 529 11.82 7.76 13.80
N VAL A 530 10.51 7.89 13.91
CA VAL A 530 9.83 9.10 14.36
C VAL A 530 9.09 8.80 15.65
N PHE A 531 9.34 9.62 16.66
CA PHE A 531 8.66 9.52 17.95
C PHE A 531 7.97 10.83 18.32
N VAL A 532 6.85 10.72 19.01
CA VAL A 532 6.11 11.85 19.60
C VAL A 532 6.16 11.74 21.12
N ASN A 533 6.49 12.86 21.77
CA ASN A 533 6.60 13.00 23.22
C ASN A 533 7.55 11.97 23.86
N LEU A 534 8.62 11.60 23.15
CA LEU A 534 9.63 10.68 23.63
C LEU A 534 10.32 11.23 24.89
N VAL A 535 10.27 10.44 25.96
CA VAL A 535 10.94 10.69 27.25
C VAL A 535 11.89 9.56 27.67
N ALA A 536 11.82 8.41 26.99
CA ALA A 536 12.71 7.27 27.19
C ALA A 536 14.04 7.46 26.45
N ASN A 537 15.02 6.58 26.72
CA ASN A 537 16.29 6.58 26.00
C ASN A 537 16.07 6.26 24.51
N GLU A 538 16.47 7.19 23.64
CA GLU A 538 16.36 7.14 22.17
C GLU A 538 17.03 5.90 21.55
N GLU A 539 18.12 5.40 22.16
CA GLU A 539 18.82 4.19 21.70
C GLU A 539 17.99 2.93 21.90
N THR A 540 17.11 2.91 22.91
CA THR A 540 16.26 1.76 23.26
C THR A 540 14.80 1.95 22.90
N ALA A 541 14.42 3.16 22.47
CA ALA A 541 13.07 3.46 22.03
C ALA A 541 12.77 2.72 20.73
N GLY A 542 11.56 2.18 20.60
CA GLY A 542 11.19 1.39 19.43
C GLY A 542 9.69 1.12 19.35
N PRO A 543 9.27 0.23 18.43
CA PRO A 543 7.86 -0.04 18.13
C PRO A 543 7.02 -0.53 19.31
N ARG A 544 7.66 -1.03 20.37
CA ARG A 544 6.99 -1.47 21.59
C ARG A 544 6.51 -0.32 22.50
N SER A 545 6.90 0.92 22.18
CA SER A 545 6.48 2.12 22.90
C SER A 545 5.41 2.87 22.11
N ARG A 546 4.42 3.44 22.81
CA ARG A 546 3.34 4.21 22.17
C ARG A 546 3.82 5.48 21.49
N GLU A 547 4.94 6.01 21.96
CA GLU A 547 5.62 7.18 21.45
C GLU A 547 6.10 6.97 20.00
N PHE A 548 6.29 5.72 19.54
CA PHE A 548 6.63 5.42 18.16
C PHE A 548 5.49 5.80 17.20
N ALA A 549 5.75 6.77 16.33
CA ALA A 549 4.80 7.29 15.35
C ALA A 549 5.02 6.72 13.94
N GLY A 550 6.17 6.10 13.67
CA GLY A 550 6.46 5.45 12.41
C GLY A 550 7.94 5.46 12.05
N THR A 551 8.23 4.94 10.85
CA THR A 551 9.59 4.82 10.35
C THR A 551 9.66 5.17 8.87
N PHE A 552 10.76 5.76 8.45
CA PHE A 552 11.13 5.94 7.06
C PHE A 552 12.24 4.97 6.71
N VAL A 553 12.10 4.27 5.58
CA VAL A 553 13.16 3.42 5.03
C VAL A 553 13.37 3.72 3.54
N ASN A 554 14.63 3.91 3.16
CA ASN A 554 15.08 3.90 1.78
C ASN A 554 15.71 2.54 1.46
N VAL A 555 15.10 1.78 0.57
CA VAL A 555 15.77 0.67 -0.10
C VAL A 555 16.37 1.24 -1.38
N PRO A 556 17.66 1.01 -1.65
CA PRO A 556 18.27 1.49 -2.88
C PRO A 556 17.50 0.93 -4.07
N ARG A 557 17.17 1.79 -5.05
CA ARG A 557 16.79 1.27 -6.37
C ARG A 557 17.93 0.45 -6.96
N GLY A 558 19.16 0.82 -6.59
CA GLY A 558 20.39 0.19 -7.06
C GLY A 558 20.59 0.34 -8.55
N ALA A 559 19.86 1.25 -9.21
CA ALA A 559 20.07 1.61 -10.60
C ALA A 559 19.53 2.99 -11.00
N ARG A 560 20.19 3.60 -11.99
CA ARG A 560 19.87 4.87 -12.64
C ARG A 560 19.92 4.75 -14.17
N ARG A 561 19.11 5.50 -14.89
CA ARG A 561 19.11 5.52 -16.37
C ARG A 561 20.44 6.04 -16.91
N THR A 562 20.98 5.44 -17.97
CA THR A 562 22.28 5.82 -18.58
C THR A 562 22.29 7.26 -19.12
N GLU A 563 21.17 7.68 -19.73
CA GLU A 563 21.03 8.98 -20.41
C GLU A 563 20.93 10.17 -19.43
N ALA A 564 20.74 9.91 -18.13
CA ALA A 564 20.74 10.95 -17.10
C ALA A 564 22.10 11.66 -16.95
N LYS A 565 23.17 11.14 -17.58
CA LYS A 565 24.50 11.79 -17.66
C LYS A 565 24.72 12.59 -18.96
N GLN A 566 23.89 12.45 -20.01
CA GLN A 566 24.21 12.97 -21.36
C GLN A 566 23.33 14.11 -21.87
N GLU A 567 22.06 14.18 -21.47
CA GLU A 567 21.29 15.41 -21.64
C GLU A 567 21.54 16.27 -20.41
N GLY A 568 21.86 17.55 -20.62
CA GLY A 568 21.79 18.53 -19.56
C GLY A 568 20.37 18.55 -19.05
N ASP A 569 20.10 17.74 -18.03
CA ASP A 569 18.84 17.65 -17.32
C ASP A 569 18.69 18.87 -16.40
N ALA A 570 18.87 20.05 -16.98
CA ALA A 570 18.45 21.33 -16.43
C ALA A 570 16.91 21.50 -16.52
N GLY A 571 16.17 20.38 -16.72
CA GLY A 571 14.72 20.32 -16.86
C GLY A 571 14.05 19.28 -15.95
N ALA A 572 14.70 18.16 -15.60
CA ALA A 572 14.32 17.37 -14.43
C ALA A 572 15.11 17.89 -13.23
N GLY A 573 14.42 18.56 -12.33
CA GLY A 573 15.00 18.98 -11.05
C GLY A 573 15.61 17.80 -10.28
N ALA A 574 16.26 18.10 -9.16
CA ALA A 574 16.63 17.09 -8.18
C ALA A 574 15.48 16.09 -7.98
N PRO A 575 15.76 14.78 -7.76
CA PRO A 575 14.70 13.79 -7.54
C PRO A 575 13.71 14.33 -6.50
N PRO A 576 12.39 14.12 -6.71
CA PRO A 576 11.38 14.69 -5.83
C PRO A 576 11.71 14.29 -4.39
N LYS A 577 11.78 15.29 -3.51
CA LYS A 577 12.03 15.02 -2.09
C LYS A 577 10.88 14.20 -1.52
N VAL A 578 11.21 13.21 -0.71
CA VAL A 578 10.23 12.29 -0.14
C VAL A 578 9.42 13.01 0.94
N THR A 579 8.14 12.69 1.03
CA THR A 579 7.27 13.11 2.13
C THR A 579 6.78 11.88 2.88
N LEU A 580 7.08 11.80 4.18
CA LEU A 580 6.56 10.79 5.09
C LEU A 580 5.35 11.36 5.83
N LYS A 581 4.22 10.65 5.75
CA LYS A 581 2.99 10.98 6.48
C LYS A 581 2.68 9.88 7.49
N LEU A 582 2.44 10.25 8.73
CA LEU A 582 2.22 9.33 9.85
C LEU A 582 0.91 9.70 10.56
N GLY A 583 -0.03 8.76 10.65
CA GLY A 583 -1.25 8.94 11.43
C GLY A 583 -0.92 8.98 12.92
N ILE A 584 -1.32 10.05 13.62
CA ILE A 584 -0.97 10.27 15.01
C ILE A 584 -2.15 10.37 15.98
N SER A 585 -3.40 10.28 15.52
CA SER A 585 -4.56 10.51 16.40
C SER A 585 -4.60 9.53 17.59
N GLU A 586 -4.34 8.24 17.31
CA GLU A 586 -4.38 7.20 18.35
C GLU A 586 -3.25 7.34 19.37
N LEU A 587 -2.03 7.68 18.94
CA LEU A 587 -0.95 7.88 19.91
C LEU A 587 -1.14 9.14 20.74
N LEU A 588 -1.69 10.23 20.17
CA LEU A 588 -1.98 11.43 20.95
C LEU A 588 -3.04 11.15 22.03
N GLN A 589 -4.01 10.30 21.73
CA GLN A 589 -4.98 9.83 22.72
C GLN A 589 -4.31 9.01 23.83
N ASP A 590 -3.51 8.01 23.47
CA ASP A 590 -2.86 7.10 24.42
C ASP A 590 -1.80 7.80 25.29
N LEU A 591 -1.19 8.87 24.77
CA LEU A 591 -0.23 9.72 25.50
C LEU A 591 -0.91 10.85 26.29
N GLU A 592 -2.25 10.93 26.28
CA GLU A 592 -3.03 12.01 26.89
C GLU A 592 -2.59 13.42 26.46
N ALA A 593 -2.22 13.56 25.18
CA ALA A 593 -1.71 14.78 24.55
C ALA A 593 -2.75 15.44 23.63
N GLY A 594 -4.00 14.95 23.63
CA GLY A 594 -5.07 15.42 22.73
C GLY A 594 -5.44 16.90 22.88
N GLU A 595 -5.22 17.48 24.06
CA GLU A 595 -5.50 18.89 24.37
C GLU A 595 -4.26 19.80 24.32
N ASP A 596 -3.07 19.24 24.04
CA ASP A 596 -1.83 20.03 24.01
C ASP A 596 -1.75 20.87 22.72
N ASP A 597 -1.41 22.16 22.79
CA ASP A 597 -1.24 23.02 21.60
C ASP A 597 -0.06 22.61 20.70
N SER A 598 0.84 21.78 21.22
CA SER A 598 2.07 21.36 20.56
C SER A 598 2.62 20.08 21.17
N VAL A 599 3.37 19.32 20.39
CA VAL A 599 4.04 18.08 20.83
C VAL A 599 5.52 18.11 20.50
N TRP A 600 6.31 17.30 21.21
CA TRP A 600 7.72 17.11 20.88
C TRP A 600 7.86 15.97 19.88
N VAL A 601 8.49 16.23 18.73
CA VAL A 601 8.77 15.24 17.70
C VAL A 601 10.26 14.97 17.65
N SER A 602 10.64 13.70 17.73
CA SER A 602 12.03 13.24 17.67
C SER A 602 12.25 12.42 16.40
N LEU A 603 13.19 12.85 15.56
CA LEU A 603 13.68 12.10 14.40
C LEU A 603 14.97 11.39 14.81
N VAL A 604 14.93 10.07 14.91
CA VAL A 604 16.03 9.24 15.43
C VAL A 604 16.68 8.48 14.28
N PRO A 605 17.87 8.88 13.79
CA PRO A 605 18.56 8.15 12.73
C PRO A 605 18.96 6.74 13.18
N ARG A 606 18.77 5.74 12.32
CA ARG A 606 19.07 4.33 12.60
C ARG A 606 20.13 3.78 11.64
N GLY A 607 20.78 2.69 12.04
CA GLY A 607 21.75 1.97 11.20
C GLY A 607 22.97 2.81 10.76
N GLY A 608 23.31 3.88 11.48
CA GLY A 608 24.37 4.81 11.10
C GLY A 608 24.11 5.57 9.78
N SER A 609 22.86 5.59 9.31
CA SER A 609 22.50 6.15 8.00
C SER A 609 22.16 7.65 8.03
N GLY A 610 22.03 8.23 9.22
CA GLY A 610 21.58 9.60 9.45
C GLY A 610 22.36 10.68 8.71
N ALA A 611 23.69 10.54 8.63
CA ALA A 611 24.56 11.50 7.93
C ALA A 611 24.25 11.64 6.42
N ARG A 612 23.48 10.71 5.84
CA ARG A 612 23.07 10.73 4.42
C ARG A 612 21.66 11.27 4.22
N ILE A 613 20.96 11.62 5.29
CA ILE A 613 19.58 12.07 5.25
C ILE A 613 19.55 13.57 5.56
N THR A 614 18.86 14.33 4.71
CA THR A 614 18.43 15.69 5.04
C THR A 614 16.91 15.78 5.09
N VAL A 615 16.39 16.66 5.93
CA VAL A 615 14.95 16.91 6.13
C VAL A 615 14.69 18.42 6.07
N ASP A 616 13.71 18.87 5.29
CA ASP A 616 13.37 20.29 5.17
C ASP A 616 12.43 20.78 6.29
N GLY A 617 11.71 19.87 6.95
CA GLY A 617 10.93 20.23 8.11
C GLY A 617 9.91 19.20 8.54
N ILE A 618 9.19 19.57 9.61
CA ILE A 618 8.16 18.76 10.27
C ILE A 618 6.95 19.64 10.53
N ARG A 619 5.75 19.14 10.26
CA ARG A 619 4.48 19.82 10.58
C ARG A 619 3.39 18.81 10.88
N ILE A 620 2.28 19.28 11.43
CA ILE A 620 1.07 18.48 11.63
C ILE A 620 -0.06 19.06 10.76
N GLU A 621 -0.82 18.20 10.11
CA GLU A 621 -1.99 18.53 9.29
C GLU A 621 -3.14 17.55 9.57
N TYR A 622 -4.32 17.80 8.99
CA TYR A 622 -5.47 16.89 9.09
C TYR A 622 -5.75 16.24 7.73
N MET A 623 -6.05 14.95 7.75
CA MET A 623 -6.39 14.15 6.58
C MET A 623 -7.83 13.62 6.70
N ARG A 624 -8.58 13.73 5.61
CA ARG A 624 -9.95 13.21 5.50
C ARG A 624 -9.96 11.86 4.81
#